data_AF-A0A3P9J8D2-F1
#
_entry.id   AF-A0A3P9J8D2-F1
#
_cell.length_a   1.000
_cell.length_b   1.000
_cell.length_c   1.000
_cell.angle_alpha   90.00
_cell.angle_beta   90.00
_cell.angle_gamma   90.00
#
_symmetry.space_group_name_H-M   'P 1'
#
loop_
_entity.id
_entity.type
_entity.pdbx_description
1 polymer ?
#
loop_
_entity_poly.entity_id
_entity_poly.type
_entity_poly.pdbx_seq_one_letter_code
_entity_poly.pdbx_strand_id
1 'polypeptide(L)'
;MVCPAGAVAAEMEPSSGWDGPTFQPLVVLELASNTPEEAVAWLLSRIRDSQQNGGAGDDFLSMAECQYIIKHQLEALRAKDETHVPGYSQAKLYPGKSIIRRLQSKGILVQMFPLHDKEELKRLSFSWYRTVRLSLQPLDAIRRYFGEGQALYFGFLEYFTIALLPMAVLGVPYYLFDWENYDKYVLFAVFNLVWCTVLLEVWKRYSATLAYCWGTLSRKKAFEEPRPGFHGVLGLNPVTGRKEPVFPSVSRQLRIYLVSLPFVLLCLYLSLYVMMIYFQLEGWALSVYDEDPTLWTEVLTYIPSIVYAVVIEAVNLLYRYAAEFLTEWENHRRESSYQNHLVLKVLVFNFFNCFASLFYIAFVMQDMLLLRQSLATLLITSQVLNQLMEAFLPYWLQRRRNKKMIRKVLRRRAIEEKELPLAEQVRLEADMSTYLGTFDDYLELFLLFGYVSLFSCIYPLAAVLVVLNNITEVYSDAFKMCKLFKRPFADPAGSIGVWQLAFETISVIAVVTNCALIGMSPQVKAYFPESATQLILWTVAVEHLLLGFKFILAFLIPDVPKHIRVKLAQIEFESLEALKKKVKHLLMVFKLNRKGSEA
;
A
#
# COMPACT_ATOMS: atom_id res chain seq x y z
N MET A 1 -1.08 -20.35 19.23
CA MET A 1 -1.75 -21.66 19.04
C MET A 1 -1.16 -22.31 17.79
N VAL A 2 -0.74 -23.58 17.86
CA VAL A 2 -0.17 -24.33 16.72
C VAL A 2 -1.15 -25.43 16.35
N CYS A 3 -1.55 -25.51 15.08
CA CYS A 3 -2.53 -26.49 14.61
C CYS A 3 -2.08 -27.12 13.27
N PRO A 4 -2.34 -28.42 13.03
CA PRO A 4 -2.16 -29.04 11.72
C PRO A 4 -3.22 -28.58 10.72
N ALA A 5 -2.85 -28.39 9.46
CA ALA A 5 -3.77 -28.06 8.36
C ALA A 5 -4.76 -29.20 8.16
N GLY A 6 -6.04 -28.88 8.05
CA GLY A 6 -7.12 -29.87 7.92
C GLY A 6 -7.54 -30.60 9.22
N ALA A 7 -6.71 -30.62 10.27
CA ALA A 7 -7.03 -31.26 11.55
C ALA A 7 -7.96 -30.43 12.45
N VAL A 8 -8.16 -29.14 12.13
CA VAL A 8 -9.15 -28.29 12.82
C VAL A 8 -10.58 -28.85 12.68
N ALA A 9 -10.80 -29.80 11.78
CA ALA A 9 -12.06 -30.52 11.62
C ALA A 9 -12.22 -31.77 12.50
N ALA A 10 -11.14 -32.40 12.97
CA ALA A 10 -11.18 -33.74 13.60
C ALA A 10 -10.70 -33.78 15.06
N GLU A 11 -9.71 -32.97 15.45
CA GLU A 11 -9.19 -32.93 16.83
C GLU A 11 -10.00 -32.02 17.78
N MET A 12 -11.07 -31.41 17.28
CA MET A 12 -11.94 -30.47 18.00
C MET A 12 -13.41 -30.91 17.96
N GLU A 13 -13.67 -32.19 17.70
CA GLU A 13 -14.97 -32.77 18.03
C GLU A 13 -15.13 -32.84 19.56
N PRO A 14 -16.34 -32.64 20.13
CA PRO A 14 -16.56 -32.65 21.58
C PRO A 14 -16.18 -33.97 22.29
N SER A 15 -15.88 -35.02 21.53
CA SER A 15 -15.50 -36.34 22.00
C SER A 15 -14.01 -36.48 22.36
N SER A 16 -13.14 -35.58 21.90
CA SER A 16 -11.75 -35.48 22.36
C SER A 16 -11.67 -34.35 23.40
N GLY A 17 -11.41 -34.69 24.66
CA GLY A 17 -11.37 -33.78 25.82
C GLY A 17 -10.34 -32.65 25.71
N TRP A 18 -10.57 -31.71 24.81
CA TRP A 18 -9.81 -30.49 24.63
C TRP A 18 -10.35 -29.46 25.63
N ASP A 19 -9.85 -29.51 26.86
CA ASP A 19 -9.98 -28.39 27.79
C ASP A 19 -9.30 -27.18 27.12
N GLY A 20 -10.08 -26.14 26.83
CA GLY A 20 -9.61 -24.96 26.10
C GLY A 20 -8.33 -24.35 26.71
N PRO A 21 -7.56 -23.56 25.94
CA PRO A 21 -6.29 -23.03 26.42
C PRO A 21 -6.48 -22.18 27.70
N THR A 22 -5.58 -22.34 28.67
CA THR A 22 -5.52 -21.55 29.92
C THR A 22 -5.11 -20.09 29.71
N PHE A 23 -4.91 -19.67 28.46
CA PHE A 23 -4.47 -18.33 28.05
C PHE A 23 -5.26 -17.86 26.83
N GLN A 24 -5.38 -16.54 26.66
CA GLN A 24 -6.07 -15.97 25.52
C GLN A 24 -5.24 -16.17 24.23
N PRO A 25 -5.78 -16.83 23.19
CA PRO A 25 -5.06 -17.05 21.94
C PRO A 25 -5.01 -15.77 21.10
N LEU A 26 -3.80 -15.36 20.70
CA LEU A 26 -3.58 -14.13 19.91
C LEU A 26 -3.15 -14.39 18.47
N VAL A 27 -2.30 -15.40 18.25
CA VAL A 27 -1.71 -15.75 16.96
C VAL A 27 -1.87 -17.25 16.69
N VAL A 28 -2.24 -17.58 15.45
CA VAL A 28 -2.39 -18.95 14.95
C VAL A 28 -1.25 -19.27 13.99
N LEU A 29 -0.65 -20.44 14.19
CA LEU A 29 0.33 -21.06 13.31
C LEU A 29 -0.30 -22.31 12.70
N GLU A 30 -0.53 -22.32 11.39
CA GLU A 30 -1.06 -23.47 10.67
C GLU A 30 0.07 -24.22 9.96
N LEU A 31 0.30 -25.46 10.38
CA LEU A 31 1.32 -26.35 9.82
C LEU A 31 0.74 -27.21 8.71
N ALA A 32 1.57 -27.75 7.81
CA ALA A 32 1.09 -28.67 6.78
C ALA A 32 0.48 -29.94 7.41
N SER A 33 -0.52 -30.54 6.77
CA SER A 33 -1.23 -31.71 7.29
C SER A 33 -0.34 -32.94 7.49
N ASN A 34 0.75 -33.03 6.73
CA ASN A 34 1.74 -34.10 6.76
C ASN A 34 2.95 -33.79 7.65
N THR A 35 2.84 -32.82 8.56
CA THR A 35 3.96 -32.45 9.44
C THR A 35 4.23 -33.56 10.48
N PRO A 36 5.45 -34.12 10.56
CA PRO A 36 5.80 -35.13 11.55
C PRO A 36 5.61 -34.62 12.98
N GLU A 37 5.13 -35.48 13.89
CA GLU A 37 4.94 -35.13 15.30
C GLU A 37 6.23 -34.64 15.98
N GLU A 38 7.39 -35.19 15.60
CA GLU A 38 8.68 -34.74 16.13
C GLU A 38 8.99 -33.28 15.77
N ALA A 39 8.59 -32.83 14.57
CA ALA A 39 8.78 -31.46 14.11
C ALA A 39 7.85 -30.51 14.87
N VAL A 40 6.62 -30.95 15.15
CA VAL A 40 5.64 -30.20 15.95
C VAL A 40 6.13 -30.07 17.40
N ALA A 41 6.55 -31.18 18.01
CA ALA A 41 7.07 -31.20 19.38
C ALA A 41 8.32 -30.32 19.52
N TRP A 42 9.25 -30.39 18.56
CA TRP A 42 10.43 -29.53 18.50
C TRP A 42 10.05 -28.05 18.37
N LEU A 43 9.12 -27.70 17.46
CA LEU A 43 8.70 -26.29 17.33
C LEU A 43 8.06 -25.77 18.63
N LEU A 44 7.24 -26.59 19.28
CA LEU A 44 6.60 -26.24 20.54
C LEU A 44 7.62 -26.05 21.67
N SER A 45 8.64 -26.90 21.78
CA SER A 45 9.69 -26.72 22.79
C SER A 45 10.44 -25.41 22.56
N ARG A 46 10.82 -25.11 21.31
CA ARG A 46 11.50 -23.86 20.95
C ARG A 46 10.69 -22.60 21.26
N ILE A 47 9.36 -22.67 21.20
CA ILE A 47 8.47 -21.56 21.57
C ILE A 47 8.38 -21.43 23.09
N ARG A 48 8.22 -22.55 23.82
CA ARG A 48 8.03 -22.56 25.28
C ARG A 48 9.30 -22.21 26.06
N ASP A 49 10.49 -22.61 25.58
CA ASP A 49 11.78 -22.32 26.21
C ASP A 49 12.09 -20.82 26.34
N SER A 50 11.38 -19.96 25.60
CA SER A 50 11.55 -18.50 25.64
C SER A 50 10.80 -17.79 26.79
N GLN A 51 9.98 -18.52 27.56
CA GLN A 51 9.19 -17.93 28.65
C GLN A 51 10.05 -17.70 29.90
N GLN A 52 10.52 -16.47 30.12
CA GLN A 52 10.78 -15.97 31.47
C GLN A 52 9.47 -15.42 32.04
N ASN A 53 9.03 -15.99 33.18
CA ASN A 53 7.79 -15.62 33.86
C ASN A 53 7.76 -14.13 34.22
N GLY A 54 6.85 -13.39 33.60
CA GLY A 54 6.61 -11.98 33.90
C GLY A 54 5.47 -11.44 33.04
N GLY A 55 4.23 -11.65 33.48
CA GLY A 55 3.07 -10.97 32.90
C GLY A 55 2.94 -9.57 33.49
N ALA A 56 3.07 -8.54 32.65
CA ALA A 56 2.66 -7.18 33.00
C ALA A 56 1.17 -7.01 32.64
N GLY A 57 0.43 -6.27 33.47
CA GLY A 57 -1.03 -6.22 33.49
C GLY A 57 -1.73 -5.98 32.14
N ASP A 58 -2.93 -6.54 32.05
CA ASP A 58 -3.68 -6.83 30.81
C ASP A 58 -4.14 -5.60 30.00
N ASP A 59 -3.98 -4.37 30.51
CA ASP A 59 -4.53 -3.15 29.89
C ASP A 59 -3.50 -2.17 29.31
N PHE A 60 -2.19 -2.41 29.44
CA PHE A 60 -1.16 -1.46 28.94
C PHE A 60 -0.88 -1.60 27.44
N LEU A 61 -0.82 -2.84 26.94
CA LEU A 61 -0.54 -3.14 25.54
C LEU A 61 -1.84 -3.48 24.81
N SER A 62 -2.04 -2.86 23.65
CA SER A 62 -3.16 -3.21 22.79
C SER A 62 -2.99 -4.62 22.22
N MET A 63 -4.10 -5.26 21.83
CA MET A 63 -4.05 -6.60 21.20
C MET A 63 -3.19 -6.61 19.93
N ALA A 64 -3.21 -5.52 19.15
CA ALA A 64 -2.38 -5.37 17.96
C ALA A 64 -0.88 -5.34 18.31
N GLU A 65 -0.50 -4.63 19.38
CA GLU A 65 0.88 -4.60 19.88
C GLU A 65 1.31 -5.95 20.43
N CYS A 66 0.45 -6.65 21.19
CA CYS A 66 0.72 -8.00 21.67
C CYS A 66 0.94 -8.98 20.51
N GLN A 67 0.08 -8.95 19.48
CA GLN A 67 0.23 -9.77 18.28
C GLN A 67 1.49 -9.42 17.49
N TYR A 68 1.83 -8.14 17.40
CA TYR A 68 3.07 -7.68 16.78
C TYR A 68 4.31 -8.19 17.54
N ILE A 69 4.30 -8.10 18.88
CA ILE A 69 5.39 -8.61 19.73
C ILE A 69 5.52 -10.13 19.56
N ILE A 70 4.41 -10.88 19.55
CA ILE A 70 4.42 -12.32 19.32
C ILE A 70 5.00 -12.65 17.94
N LYS A 71 4.55 -11.97 16.87
CA LYS A 71 5.14 -12.10 15.54
C LYS A 71 6.64 -11.84 15.57
N HIS A 72 7.06 -10.75 16.21
CA HIS A 72 8.47 -10.39 16.31
C HIS A 72 9.30 -11.46 17.05
N GLN A 73 8.79 -12.00 18.17
CA GLN A 73 9.46 -13.05 18.92
C GLN A 73 9.53 -14.37 18.15
N LEU A 74 8.43 -14.75 17.48
CA LEU A 74 8.40 -15.93 16.60
C LEU A 74 9.41 -15.79 15.46
N GLU A 75 9.43 -14.64 14.79
CA GLU A 75 10.41 -14.35 13.75
C GLU A 75 11.84 -14.34 14.30
N ALA A 76 12.03 -13.87 15.54
CA ALA A 76 13.31 -13.84 16.28
C ALA A 76 13.84 -15.23 16.63
N LEU A 77 13.03 -16.29 16.63
CA LEU A 77 13.48 -17.66 16.95
C LEU A 77 14.57 -18.14 15.99
N ARG A 78 15.75 -18.48 16.53
CA ARG A 78 16.93 -18.89 15.77
C ARG A 78 17.36 -20.32 16.02
N ALA A 79 17.78 -21.01 14.96
CA ALA A 79 18.52 -22.27 15.11
C ALA A 79 19.83 -22.01 15.88
N LYS A 80 20.15 -22.91 16.82
CA LYS A 80 21.39 -22.85 17.62
C LYS A 80 22.35 -23.91 17.10
N ASP A 81 22.07 -25.16 17.44
CA ASP A 81 22.91 -26.31 17.12
C ASP A 81 22.28 -27.18 16.02
N GLU A 82 21.01 -26.92 15.67
CA GLU A 82 20.29 -27.71 14.68
C GLU A 82 20.83 -27.48 13.25
N THR A 83 21.14 -28.58 12.56
CA THR A 83 21.59 -28.58 11.16
C THR A 83 20.44 -28.69 10.17
N HIS A 84 19.28 -29.16 10.62
CA HIS A 84 18.04 -29.28 9.84
C HIS A 84 16.83 -29.28 10.78
N VAL A 85 15.64 -29.04 10.23
CA VAL A 85 14.39 -29.21 10.97
C VAL A 85 14.15 -30.71 11.20
N PRO A 86 13.86 -31.17 12.44
CA PRO A 86 13.54 -32.57 12.70
C PRO A 86 12.43 -33.08 11.75
N GLY A 87 12.58 -34.29 11.23
CA GLY A 87 11.67 -34.87 10.23
C GLY A 87 11.87 -34.39 8.79
N TYR A 88 12.69 -33.35 8.58
CA TYR A 88 12.91 -32.75 7.27
C TYR A 88 14.40 -32.53 6.99
N SER A 89 15.08 -33.56 6.48
CA SER A 89 16.49 -33.50 6.07
C SER A 89 16.78 -32.42 5.01
N GLN A 90 15.80 -32.10 4.16
CA GLN A 90 15.90 -31.06 3.12
C GLN A 90 15.79 -29.62 3.68
N ALA A 91 15.28 -29.46 4.89
CA ALA A 91 15.09 -28.17 5.55
C ALA A 91 16.32 -27.80 6.39
N LYS A 92 17.46 -27.58 5.73
CA LYS A 92 18.73 -27.24 6.41
C LYS A 92 18.62 -25.97 7.24
N LEU A 93 19.19 -25.99 8.43
CA LEU A 93 19.35 -24.88 9.36
C LEU A 93 20.84 -24.64 9.60
N TYR A 94 21.17 -23.41 9.98
CA TYR A 94 22.51 -23.03 10.42
C TYR A 94 22.39 -22.11 11.62
N PRO A 95 23.44 -22.02 12.48
CA PRO A 95 23.40 -21.19 13.68
C PRO A 95 23.03 -19.74 13.33
N GLY A 96 21.97 -19.23 13.96
CA GLY A 96 21.45 -17.89 13.73
C GLY A 96 20.39 -17.75 12.63
N LYS A 97 20.04 -18.82 11.89
CA LYS A 97 18.93 -18.78 10.91
C LYS A 97 17.58 -18.74 11.61
N SER A 98 16.68 -17.85 11.16
CA SER A 98 15.29 -17.82 11.64
C SER A 98 14.55 -19.12 11.31
N ILE A 99 13.99 -19.74 12.35
CA ILE A 99 13.24 -21.01 12.26
C ILE A 99 11.95 -20.79 11.48
N ILE A 100 11.14 -19.79 11.86
CA ILE A 100 9.86 -19.49 11.22
C ILE A 100 10.04 -19.23 9.72
N ARG A 101 11.04 -18.43 9.33
CA ARG A 101 11.28 -18.16 7.89
C ARG A 101 11.69 -19.42 7.13
N ARG A 102 12.41 -20.35 7.75
CA ARG A 102 12.76 -21.64 7.13
C ARG A 102 11.52 -22.51 6.94
N LEU A 103 10.66 -22.59 7.95
CA LEU A 103 9.40 -23.34 7.88
C LEU A 103 8.46 -22.80 6.79
N GLN A 104 8.35 -21.47 6.66
CA GLN A 104 7.58 -20.83 5.57
C GLN A 104 8.17 -21.17 4.19
N SER A 105 9.48 -21.01 4.00
CA SER A 105 10.14 -21.25 2.71
C SER A 105 10.05 -22.70 2.21
N LYS A 106 9.82 -23.65 3.11
CA LYS A 106 9.70 -25.09 2.80
C LYS A 106 8.25 -25.58 2.82
N GLY A 107 7.28 -24.69 3.03
CA GLY A 107 5.86 -25.04 3.06
C GLY A 107 5.46 -25.90 4.26
N ILE A 108 6.29 -25.98 5.32
CA ILE A 108 5.95 -26.69 6.55
C ILE A 108 5.01 -25.84 7.40
N LEU A 109 5.26 -24.53 7.47
CA LEU A 109 4.31 -23.55 8.00
C LEU A 109 3.52 -22.97 6.83
N VAL A 110 2.25 -23.32 6.74
CA VAL A 110 1.33 -22.90 5.66
C VAL A 110 1.01 -21.42 5.83
N GLN A 111 0.55 -21.03 7.01
CA GLN A 111 0.24 -19.64 7.30
C GLN A 111 0.40 -19.30 8.79
N MET A 112 0.63 -18.02 9.04
CA MET A 112 0.69 -17.42 10.37
C MET A 112 -0.17 -16.17 10.32
N PHE A 113 -1.20 -16.08 11.16
CA PHE A 113 -2.10 -14.93 11.17
C PHE A 113 -2.58 -14.59 12.60
N PRO A 114 -2.82 -13.30 12.89
CA PRO A 114 -3.41 -12.86 14.15
C PRO A 114 -4.92 -13.07 14.15
N LEU A 115 -5.50 -13.33 15.33
CA LEU A 115 -6.95 -13.48 15.48
C LEU A 115 -7.66 -12.13 15.63
N HIS A 116 -8.88 -12.05 15.12
CA HIS A 116 -9.78 -10.93 15.40
C HIS A 116 -10.38 -11.01 16.80
N ASP A 117 -10.39 -9.89 17.51
CA ASP A 117 -11.36 -9.67 18.60
C ASP A 117 -12.70 -9.26 17.99
N LYS A 118 -13.72 -10.08 18.18
CA LYS A 118 -15.07 -9.87 17.63
C LYS A 118 -15.80 -8.71 18.30
N GLU A 119 -15.59 -8.49 19.59
CA GLU A 119 -16.27 -7.42 20.33
C GLU A 119 -15.70 -6.06 19.97
N GLU A 120 -14.37 -5.93 20.03
CA GLU A 120 -13.69 -4.68 19.70
C GLU A 120 -13.94 -4.30 18.23
N LEU A 121 -13.88 -5.27 17.32
CA LEU A 121 -14.21 -5.06 15.90
C LEU A 121 -15.66 -4.65 15.69
N LYS A 122 -16.61 -5.18 16.48
CA LYS A 122 -18.01 -4.78 16.40
C LYS A 122 -18.19 -3.34 16.86
N ARG A 123 -17.50 -2.91 17.92
CA ARG A 123 -17.49 -1.51 18.39
C ARG A 123 -16.87 -0.59 17.33
N LEU A 124 -15.70 -0.94 16.80
CA LEU A 124 -15.02 -0.20 15.75
C LEU A 124 -15.90 -0.06 14.49
N SER A 125 -16.46 -1.16 13.98
CA SER A 125 -17.34 -1.14 12.80
C SER A 125 -18.57 -0.26 12.97
N PHE A 126 -19.13 -0.16 14.19
CA PHE A 126 -20.26 0.71 14.48
C PHE A 126 -19.91 2.19 14.38
N SER A 127 -18.74 2.56 14.93
CA SER A 127 -18.22 3.94 14.87
C SER A 127 -17.68 4.34 13.50
N TRP A 128 -17.23 3.37 12.70
CA TRP A 128 -16.46 3.65 11.49
C TRP A 128 -17.31 3.70 10.22
N TYR A 129 -18.04 2.62 9.89
CA TYR A 129 -18.74 2.53 8.59
C TYR A 129 -20.25 2.26 8.68
N ARG A 130 -20.75 1.78 9.83
CA ARG A 130 -22.19 1.46 9.97
C ARG A 130 -23.08 2.68 10.21
N THR A 131 -22.49 3.78 10.66
CA THR A 131 -23.20 5.04 10.86
C THR A 131 -22.67 6.04 9.85
N VAL A 132 -23.50 6.46 8.89
CA VAL A 132 -23.12 7.52 7.96
C VAL A 132 -23.06 8.82 8.75
N ARG A 133 -21.84 9.26 9.08
CA ARG A 133 -21.59 10.54 9.73
C ARG A 133 -20.58 11.31 8.90
N LEU A 134 -20.82 12.60 8.74
CA LEU A 134 -19.84 13.57 8.22
C LEU A 134 -18.74 13.87 9.26
N SER A 135 -18.45 12.94 10.17
CA SER A 135 -17.40 13.07 11.17
C SER A 135 -16.10 12.48 10.64
N LEU A 136 -14.98 13.02 11.11
CA LEU A 136 -13.66 12.44 10.88
C LEU A 136 -13.63 10.97 11.31
N GLN A 137 -12.85 10.17 10.58
CA GLN A 137 -12.62 8.76 10.82
C GLN A 137 -11.95 8.55 12.19
N PRO A 138 -12.27 7.47 12.90
CA PRO A 138 -11.70 7.17 14.21
C PRO A 138 -10.27 6.58 14.07
N LEU A 139 -9.33 7.39 13.57
CA LEU A 139 -7.95 6.96 13.24
C LEU A 139 -7.23 6.28 14.39
N ASP A 140 -7.39 6.77 15.62
CA ASP A 140 -6.76 6.15 16.80
C ASP A 140 -7.36 4.78 17.14
N ALA A 141 -8.65 4.56 16.89
CA ALA A 141 -9.29 3.26 17.09
C ALA A 141 -8.87 2.27 15.99
N ILE A 142 -8.77 2.74 14.74
CA ILE A 142 -8.23 1.96 13.62
C ILE A 142 -6.79 1.57 13.91
N ARG A 143 -5.98 2.50 14.42
CA ARG A 143 -4.58 2.28 14.80
C ARG A 143 -4.44 1.23 15.91
N ARG A 144 -5.23 1.33 16.99
CA ARG A 144 -5.21 0.35 18.08
C ARG A 144 -5.59 -1.06 17.62
N TYR A 145 -6.49 -1.18 16.64
CA TYR A 145 -6.96 -2.48 16.17
C TYR A 145 -6.09 -3.08 15.04
N PHE A 146 -5.78 -2.29 14.01
CA PHE A 146 -5.09 -2.77 12.80
C PHE A 146 -3.60 -2.41 12.74
N GLY A 147 -3.14 -1.44 13.53
CA GLY A 147 -1.78 -0.92 13.51
C GLY A 147 -1.61 0.40 12.76
N GLU A 148 -0.41 1.00 12.87
CA GLU A 148 -0.14 2.33 12.33
C GLU A 148 -0.11 2.37 10.79
N GLY A 149 0.37 1.32 10.11
CA GLY A 149 0.42 1.29 8.65
C GLY A 149 -0.96 1.46 7.99
N GLN A 150 -1.94 0.72 8.50
CA GLN A 150 -3.33 0.76 8.04
C GLN A 150 -4.01 2.08 8.45
N ALA A 151 -3.75 2.56 9.68
CA ALA A 151 -4.26 3.85 10.12
C ALA A 151 -3.71 5.03 9.30
N LEU A 152 -2.44 4.97 8.87
CA LEU A 152 -1.87 5.97 7.95
C LEU A 152 -2.57 5.98 6.58
N TYR A 153 -2.92 4.81 6.06
CA TYR A 153 -3.68 4.71 4.80
C TYR A 153 -5.04 5.40 4.91
N PHE A 154 -5.85 5.04 5.91
CA PHE A 154 -7.16 5.67 6.11
C PHE A 154 -7.05 7.16 6.46
N GLY A 155 -5.99 7.56 7.19
CA GLY A 155 -5.68 8.96 7.43
C GLY A 155 -5.34 9.72 6.16
N PHE A 156 -4.62 9.09 5.22
CA PHE A 156 -4.31 9.67 3.91
C PHE A 156 -5.57 9.77 3.05
N LEU A 157 -6.38 8.72 3.00
CA LEU A 157 -7.65 8.70 2.27
C LEU A 157 -8.60 9.82 2.75
N GLU A 158 -8.77 9.97 4.07
CA GLU A 158 -9.55 11.07 4.66
C GLU A 158 -8.99 12.44 4.24
N TYR A 159 -7.69 12.64 4.50
CA TYR A 159 -7.01 13.89 4.20
C TYR A 159 -7.14 14.25 2.73
N PHE A 160 -6.89 13.28 1.84
CA PHE A 160 -6.92 13.44 0.40
C PHE A 160 -8.32 13.80 -0.09
N THR A 161 -9.37 13.17 0.46
CA THR A 161 -10.77 13.50 0.16
C THR A 161 -11.10 14.95 0.52
N ILE A 162 -10.70 15.40 1.72
CA ILE A 162 -10.92 16.78 2.17
C ILE A 162 -10.08 17.77 1.35
N ALA A 163 -8.83 17.42 1.04
CA ALA A 163 -7.91 18.26 0.28
C ALA A 163 -8.35 18.44 -1.20
N LEU A 164 -9.09 17.49 -1.77
CA LEU A 164 -9.66 17.65 -3.11
C LEU A 164 -10.95 18.49 -3.13
N LEU A 165 -11.60 18.69 -1.98
CA LEU A 165 -12.86 19.44 -1.91
C LEU A 165 -12.75 20.88 -2.46
N PRO A 166 -11.68 21.67 -2.17
CA PRO A 166 -11.51 22.98 -2.80
C PRO A 166 -11.41 22.92 -4.33
N MET A 167 -10.72 21.91 -4.90
CA MET A 167 -10.67 21.72 -6.35
C MET A 167 -12.05 21.38 -6.91
N ALA A 168 -12.80 20.50 -6.23
CA ALA A 168 -14.15 20.10 -6.63
C ALA A 168 -15.13 21.29 -6.58
N VAL A 169 -15.12 22.07 -5.51
CA VAL A 169 -15.98 23.25 -5.34
C VAL A 169 -15.68 24.32 -6.40
N LEU A 170 -14.40 24.57 -6.69
CA LEU A 170 -14.02 25.50 -7.75
C LEU A 170 -14.30 24.96 -9.15
N GLY A 171 -14.27 23.64 -9.36
CA GLY A 171 -14.57 23.02 -10.65
C GLY A 171 -16.07 23.03 -11.03
N VAL A 172 -16.99 23.08 -10.05
CA VAL A 172 -18.44 23.06 -10.32
C VAL A 172 -18.92 24.31 -11.10
N PRO A 173 -18.61 25.56 -10.71
CA PRO A 173 -18.95 26.74 -11.49
C PRO A 173 -18.41 26.71 -12.91
N TYR A 174 -17.22 26.12 -13.11
CA TYR A 174 -16.61 26.02 -14.43
C TYR A 174 -17.46 25.20 -15.40
N TYR A 175 -18.09 24.14 -14.89
CA TYR A 175 -19.01 23.31 -15.65
C TYR A 175 -20.42 23.91 -15.77
N LEU A 176 -20.99 24.43 -14.68
CA LEU A 176 -22.39 24.91 -14.66
C LEU A 176 -22.62 26.21 -15.44
N PHE A 177 -21.65 27.13 -15.42
CA PHE A 177 -21.77 28.43 -16.08
C PHE A 177 -21.08 28.47 -17.43
N ASP A 178 -20.66 27.32 -17.95
CA ASP A 178 -19.93 27.18 -19.22
C ASP A 178 -18.79 28.20 -19.31
N TRP A 179 -17.99 28.27 -18.23
CA TRP A 179 -16.86 29.19 -18.12
C TRP A 179 -15.68 28.69 -18.96
N GLU A 180 -15.95 28.35 -20.22
CA GLU A 180 -14.98 27.82 -21.17
C GLU A 180 -14.05 28.90 -21.75
N ASN A 181 -14.13 30.13 -21.24
CA ASN A 181 -13.18 31.18 -21.58
C ASN A 181 -11.78 30.79 -21.12
N TYR A 182 -10.84 30.88 -22.04
CA TYR A 182 -9.47 30.44 -21.84
C TYR A 182 -8.78 31.05 -20.61
N ASP A 183 -8.98 32.34 -20.34
CA ASP A 183 -8.41 33.03 -19.17
C ASP A 183 -8.84 32.37 -17.86
N LYS A 184 -10.06 31.82 -17.80
CA LYS A 184 -10.58 31.13 -16.63
C LYS A 184 -9.90 29.78 -16.46
N TYR A 185 -9.66 29.03 -17.54
CA TYR A 185 -8.96 27.74 -17.47
C TYR A 185 -7.51 27.88 -17.01
N VAL A 186 -6.81 28.93 -17.43
CA VAL A 186 -5.46 29.24 -16.94
C VAL A 186 -5.48 29.52 -15.44
N LEU A 187 -6.43 30.33 -14.95
CA LEU A 187 -6.56 30.62 -13.52
C LEU A 187 -6.84 29.35 -12.70
N PHE A 188 -7.72 28.47 -13.20
CA PHE A 188 -8.03 27.19 -12.55
C PHE A 188 -6.82 26.25 -12.52
N ALA A 189 -6.09 26.14 -13.63
CA ALA A 189 -4.90 25.31 -13.73
C ALA A 189 -3.80 25.81 -12.77
N VAL A 190 -3.52 27.11 -12.74
CA VAL A 190 -2.53 27.69 -11.81
C VAL A 190 -2.94 27.42 -10.35
N PHE A 191 -4.22 27.63 -10.02
CA PHE A 191 -4.74 27.29 -8.69
C PHE A 191 -4.48 25.81 -8.35
N ASN A 192 -4.84 24.88 -9.25
CA ASN A 192 -4.68 23.45 -9.00
C ASN A 192 -3.21 23.04 -8.85
N LEU A 193 -2.31 23.57 -9.66
CA LEU A 193 -0.88 23.25 -9.58
C LEU A 193 -0.26 23.72 -8.26
N VAL A 194 -0.64 24.92 -7.80
CA VAL A 194 -0.23 25.44 -6.48
C VAL A 194 -0.85 24.61 -5.37
N TRP A 195 -2.16 24.33 -5.46
CA TRP A 195 -2.89 23.56 -4.46
C TRP A 195 -2.40 22.11 -4.34
N CYS A 196 -2.04 21.45 -5.45
CA CYS A 196 -1.38 20.14 -5.47
C CYS A 196 -0.06 20.14 -4.70
N THR A 197 0.68 21.26 -4.71
CA THR A 197 1.91 21.38 -3.93
C THR A 197 1.60 21.53 -2.45
N VAL A 198 0.69 22.46 -2.12
CA VAL A 198 0.27 22.71 -0.74
C VAL A 198 -0.30 21.45 -0.10
N LEU A 199 -1.15 20.68 -0.81
CA LEU A 199 -1.76 19.48 -0.24
C LEU A 199 -0.73 18.39 0.07
N LEU A 200 0.32 18.21 -0.75
CA LEU A 200 1.33 17.19 -0.47
C LEU A 200 2.25 17.60 0.68
N GLU A 201 2.56 18.89 0.79
CA GLU A 201 3.35 19.44 1.89
C GLU A 201 2.60 19.43 3.24
N VAL A 202 1.31 19.77 3.22
CA VAL A 202 0.45 19.72 4.41
C VAL A 202 0.24 18.26 4.85
N TRP A 203 0.16 17.31 3.92
CA TRP A 203 0.13 15.89 4.27
C TRP A 203 1.38 15.44 5.03
N LYS A 204 2.59 15.81 4.58
CA LYS A 204 3.84 15.48 5.30
C LYS A 204 3.79 15.96 6.75
N ARG A 205 3.29 17.17 6.96
CA ARG A 205 3.14 17.77 8.30
C ARG A 205 2.12 17.05 9.16
N TYR A 206 0.98 16.70 8.58
CA TYR A 206 -0.08 15.98 9.28
C TYR A 206 0.36 14.54 9.61
N SER A 207 0.96 13.84 8.66
CA SER A 207 1.54 12.51 8.83
C SER A 207 2.61 12.48 9.92
N ALA A 208 3.50 13.48 9.97
CA ALA A 208 4.48 13.62 11.05
C ALA A 208 3.81 13.82 12.42
N THR A 209 2.67 14.51 12.48
CA THR A 209 1.89 14.69 13.71
C THR A 209 1.29 13.39 14.20
N LEU A 210 0.63 12.64 13.30
CA LEU A 210 0.10 11.32 13.61
C LEU A 210 1.20 10.35 14.07
N ALA A 211 2.29 10.25 13.30
CA ALA A 211 3.42 9.38 13.61
C ALA A 211 4.11 9.75 14.93
N TYR A 212 4.16 11.04 15.29
CA TYR A 212 4.67 11.48 16.58
C TYR A 212 3.74 11.08 17.73
N CYS A 213 2.43 11.35 17.60
CA CYS A 213 1.42 10.97 18.60
C CYS A 213 1.36 9.45 18.81
N TRP A 214 1.59 8.67 17.76
CA TRP A 214 1.64 7.21 17.84
C TRP A 214 3.01 6.67 18.31
N GLY A 215 4.05 7.51 18.37
CA GLY A 215 5.39 7.11 18.80
C GLY A 215 6.20 6.37 17.72
N THR A 216 5.74 6.34 16.48
CA THR A 216 6.45 5.69 15.36
C THR A 216 7.40 6.62 14.62
N LEU A 217 7.29 7.94 14.76
CA LEU A 217 8.14 8.91 14.06
C LEU A 217 9.63 8.80 14.44
N SER A 218 9.92 8.70 15.73
CA SER A 218 11.30 8.61 16.26
C SER A 218 11.80 7.18 16.38
N ARG A 219 10.96 6.20 16.02
CA ARG A 219 11.30 4.80 16.15
C ARG A 219 12.39 4.49 15.14
N LYS A 220 13.60 4.21 15.64
CA LYS A 220 14.67 3.65 14.82
C LYS A 220 14.10 2.38 14.19
N LYS A 221 14.02 2.33 12.85
CA LYS A 221 13.60 1.12 12.15
C LYS A 221 14.45 -0.02 12.70
N ALA A 222 13.79 -1.01 13.30
CA ALA A 222 14.48 -2.18 13.83
C ALA A 222 15.36 -2.75 12.71
N PHE A 223 16.51 -3.32 13.06
CA PHE A 223 17.37 -3.92 12.06
C PHE A 223 16.58 -5.01 11.31
N GLU A 224 16.15 -4.69 10.08
CA GLU A 224 15.33 -5.58 9.28
C GLU A 224 16.16 -6.82 8.90
N GLU A 225 15.62 -7.98 9.26
CA GLU A 225 16.20 -9.26 8.93
C GLU A 225 16.14 -9.51 7.42
N PRO A 226 17.04 -10.37 6.90
CA PRO A 226 16.93 -10.81 5.53
C PRO A 226 15.57 -11.48 5.27
N ARG A 227 14.88 -11.08 4.20
CA ARG A 227 13.60 -11.69 3.77
C ARG A 227 13.75 -13.20 3.51
N PRO A 228 12.67 -14.00 3.59
CA PRO A 228 12.75 -15.46 3.47
C PRO A 228 13.38 -15.95 2.16
N GLY A 229 13.07 -15.27 1.05
CA GLY A 229 13.61 -15.57 -0.28
C GLY A 229 15.05 -15.10 -0.51
N PHE A 230 15.63 -14.32 0.42
CA PHE A 230 16.98 -13.81 0.24
C PHE A 230 18.03 -14.93 0.39
N HIS A 231 18.88 -15.06 -0.62
CA HIS A 231 19.90 -16.10 -0.70
C HIS A 231 21.28 -15.53 -1.05
N GLY A 232 22.33 -16.24 -0.67
CA GLY A 232 23.71 -15.80 -0.87
C GLY A 232 24.70 -16.74 -0.19
N VAL A 233 25.99 -16.40 -0.29
CA VAL A 233 27.05 -17.15 0.41
C VAL A 233 27.01 -16.78 1.88
N LEU A 234 27.17 -17.75 2.78
CA LEU A 234 27.23 -17.47 4.21
C LEU A 234 28.47 -16.63 4.53
N GLY A 235 28.25 -15.45 5.10
CA GLY A 235 29.29 -14.50 5.50
C GLY A 235 28.96 -13.84 6.83
N LEU A 236 29.91 -13.08 7.37
CA LEU A 236 29.72 -12.30 8.59
C LEU A 236 29.11 -10.93 8.23
N ASN A 237 27.98 -10.57 8.86
CA ASN A 237 27.42 -9.23 8.69
C ASN A 237 28.30 -8.20 9.45
N PRO A 238 28.77 -7.12 8.80
CA PRO A 238 29.66 -6.15 9.43
C PRO A 238 28.98 -5.28 10.50
N VAL A 239 27.65 -5.17 10.49
CA VAL A 239 26.84 -4.39 11.43
C VAL A 239 26.43 -5.22 12.64
N THR A 240 25.92 -6.44 12.42
CA THR A 240 25.39 -7.28 13.52
C THR A 240 26.38 -8.31 14.05
N GLY A 241 27.47 -8.57 13.33
CA GLY A 241 28.43 -9.63 13.65
C GLY A 241 27.85 -11.05 13.52
N ARG A 242 26.66 -11.22 12.93
CA ARG A 242 26.01 -12.53 12.79
C ARG A 242 26.38 -13.19 11.46
N LYS A 243 26.46 -14.53 11.44
CA LYS A 243 26.56 -15.31 10.20
C LYS A 243 25.21 -15.31 9.48
N GLU A 244 25.15 -14.68 8.32
CA GLU A 244 23.95 -14.62 7.49
C GLU A 244 24.33 -14.74 5.99
N PRO A 245 23.37 -15.00 5.09
CA PRO A 245 23.65 -14.96 3.66
C PRO A 245 24.09 -13.55 3.29
N VAL A 246 25.10 -13.43 2.45
CA VAL A 246 25.60 -12.17 1.92
C VAL A 246 25.55 -12.26 0.40
N PHE A 247 25.08 -11.18 -0.23
CA PHE A 247 25.01 -11.06 -1.68
C PHE A 247 25.70 -9.77 -2.13
N PRO A 248 26.65 -9.83 -3.09
CA PRO A 248 27.37 -8.65 -3.56
C PRO A 248 26.41 -7.57 -4.11
N SER A 249 26.59 -6.33 -3.65
CA SER A 249 25.78 -5.19 -4.10
C SER A 249 25.89 -4.95 -5.60
N VAL A 250 27.10 -5.08 -6.16
CA VAL A 250 27.37 -4.86 -7.59
C VAL A 250 26.57 -5.85 -8.44
N SER A 251 26.58 -7.13 -8.07
CA SER A 251 25.79 -8.15 -8.78
C SER A 251 24.30 -7.82 -8.78
N ARG A 252 23.77 -7.33 -7.65
CA ARG A 252 22.36 -6.91 -7.58
C ARG A 252 22.10 -5.70 -8.49
N GLN A 253 22.97 -4.69 -8.46
CA GLN A 253 22.80 -3.51 -9.31
C GLN A 253 22.88 -3.85 -10.80
N LEU A 254 23.76 -4.76 -11.19
CA LEU A 254 23.82 -5.26 -12.57
C LEU A 254 22.51 -5.98 -12.97
N ARG A 255 21.93 -6.80 -12.08
CA ARG A 255 20.61 -7.43 -12.32
C ARG A 255 19.51 -6.39 -12.55
N ILE A 256 19.49 -5.34 -11.73
CA ILE A 256 18.49 -4.27 -11.83
C ILE A 256 18.68 -3.50 -13.15
N TYR A 257 19.87 -2.95 -13.40
CA TYR A 257 20.09 -2.04 -14.52
C TYR A 257 20.22 -2.72 -15.89
N LEU A 258 20.73 -3.95 -15.96
CA LEU A 258 20.96 -4.63 -17.24
C LEU A 258 19.87 -5.61 -17.64
N VAL A 259 19.02 -6.05 -16.71
CA VAL A 259 17.91 -6.98 -17.00
C VAL A 259 16.58 -6.36 -16.64
N SER A 260 16.41 -5.93 -15.38
CA SER A 260 15.11 -5.46 -14.97
C SER A 260 14.68 -4.18 -15.66
N LEU A 261 15.53 -3.16 -15.72
CA LEU A 261 15.19 -1.88 -16.32
C LEU A 261 14.90 -2.04 -17.83
N PRO A 262 15.74 -2.73 -18.64
CA PRO A 262 15.42 -3.01 -20.04
C PRO A 262 14.12 -3.79 -20.23
N PHE A 263 13.82 -4.76 -19.36
CA PHE A 263 12.55 -5.48 -19.41
C PHE A 263 11.35 -4.56 -19.16
N VAL A 264 11.42 -3.68 -18.15
CA VAL A 264 10.37 -2.71 -17.88
C VAL A 264 10.17 -1.79 -19.09
N LEU A 265 11.26 -1.26 -19.67
CA LEU A 265 11.20 -0.40 -20.86
C LEU A 265 10.60 -1.12 -22.08
N LEU A 266 10.92 -2.40 -22.27
CA LEU A 266 10.32 -3.23 -23.33
C LEU A 266 8.81 -3.37 -23.11
N CYS A 267 8.36 -3.66 -21.89
CA CYS A 267 6.94 -3.74 -21.58
C CYS A 267 6.20 -2.41 -21.82
N LEU A 268 6.81 -1.27 -21.48
CA LEU A 268 6.25 0.05 -21.77
C LEU A 268 6.12 0.30 -23.28
N TYR A 269 7.14 -0.06 -24.05
CA TYR A 269 7.10 0.02 -25.52
C TYR A 269 6.00 -0.87 -26.11
N LEU A 270 5.87 -2.12 -25.64
CA LEU A 270 4.81 -3.03 -26.09
C LEU A 270 3.42 -2.49 -25.74
N SER A 271 3.26 -1.85 -24.58
CA SER A 271 2.01 -1.19 -24.21
C SER A 271 1.65 -0.05 -25.16
N LEU A 272 2.61 0.82 -25.52
CA LEU A 272 2.39 1.83 -26.57
C LEU A 272 1.95 1.20 -27.87
N TYR A 273 2.58 0.10 -28.27
CA TYR A 273 2.24 -0.57 -29.52
C TYR A 273 0.80 -1.12 -29.50
N VAL A 274 0.36 -1.73 -28.39
CA VAL A 274 -1.04 -2.16 -28.20
C VAL A 274 -2.00 -0.99 -28.27
N MET A 275 -1.65 0.15 -27.66
CA MET A 275 -2.44 1.38 -27.75
C MET A 275 -2.56 1.89 -29.20
N MET A 276 -1.48 1.85 -29.98
CA MET A 276 -1.53 2.24 -31.39
C MET A 276 -2.44 1.32 -32.22
N ILE A 277 -2.43 0.02 -31.96
CA ILE A 277 -3.37 -0.93 -32.59
C ILE A 277 -4.81 -0.58 -32.23
N TYR A 278 -5.09 -0.24 -30.97
CA TYR A 278 -6.42 0.20 -30.55
C TYR A 278 -6.90 1.41 -31.36
N PHE A 279 -6.09 2.47 -31.49
CA PHE A 279 -6.47 3.65 -32.26
C PHE A 279 -6.69 3.35 -33.75
N GLN A 280 -5.94 2.41 -34.33
CA GLN A 280 -6.17 1.95 -35.71
C GLN A 280 -7.49 1.21 -35.85
N LEU A 281 -7.83 0.33 -34.90
CA LEU A 281 -9.09 -0.40 -34.89
C LEU A 281 -10.29 0.51 -34.68
N GLU A 282 -10.16 1.51 -33.81
CA GLU A 282 -11.19 2.53 -33.58
C GLU A 282 -11.42 3.38 -34.83
N GLY A 283 -10.35 3.86 -35.47
CA GLY A 283 -10.44 4.59 -36.75
C GLY A 283 -11.07 3.76 -37.87
N TRP A 284 -10.76 2.47 -37.94
CA TRP A 284 -11.40 1.55 -38.89
C TRP A 284 -12.90 1.37 -38.58
N ALA A 285 -13.27 1.14 -37.32
CA ALA A 285 -14.67 0.98 -36.94
C ALA A 285 -15.50 2.23 -37.24
N LEU A 286 -14.93 3.42 -37.01
CA LEU A 286 -15.53 4.70 -37.38
C LEU A 286 -15.70 4.84 -38.90
N SER A 287 -14.68 4.48 -39.70
CA SER A 287 -14.78 4.54 -41.17
C SER A 287 -15.90 3.66 -41.74
N VAL A 288 -16.13 2.48 -41.15
CA VAL A 288 -17.21 1.57 -41.55
C VAL A 288 -18.58 2.14 -41.17
N TYR A 289 -18.69 2.83 -40.04
CA TYR A 289 -19.90 3.52 -39.64
C TYR A 289 -20.23 4.72 -40.54
N ASP A 290 -19.21 5.50 -40.91
CA ASP A 290 -19.37 6.66 -41.79
C ASP A 290 -19.77 6.27 -43.23
N GLU A 291 -19.33 5.09 -43.71
CA GLU A 291 -19.74 4.55 -45.00
C GLU A 291 -21.21 4.09 -45.01
N ASP A 292 -21.63 3.30 -44.01
CA ASP A 292 -22.99 2.75 -43.92
C ASP A 292 -23.52 2.85 -42.47
N PRO A 293 -24.23 3.93 -42.09
CA PRO A 293 -24.74 4.11 -40.74
C PRO A 293 -25.97 3.21 -40.52
N THR A 294 -25.74 2.09 -39.83
CA THR A 294 -26.73 1.10 -39.41
C THR A 294 -26.59 0.84 -37.93
N LEU A 295 -27.61 0.26 -37.28
CA LEU A 295 -27.53 -0.14 -35.87
C LEU A 295 -26.34 -1.09 -35.59
N TRP A 296 -25.99 -1.96 -36.54
CA TRP A 296 -24.86 -2.88 -36.38
C TRP A 296 -23.51 -2.18 -36.49
N THR A 297 -23.37 -1.22 -37.39
CA THR A 297 -22.15 -0.41 -37.51
C THR A 297 -22.01 0.57 -36.35
N GLU A 298 -23.11 1.06 -35.77
CA GLU A 298 -23.08 1.83 -34.51
C GLU A 298 -22.55 0.97 -33.35
N VAL A 299 -23.06 -0.26 -33.19
CA VAL A 299 -22.56 -1.20 -32.16
C VAL A 299 -21.09 -1.52 -32.38
N LEU A 300 -20.63 -1.64 -33.62
CA LEU A 300 -19.23 -1.90 -33.97
C LEU A 300 -18.27 -0.83 -33.42
N THR A 301 -18.69 0.45 -33.36
CA THR A 301 -17.84 1.53 -32.83
C THR A 301 -17.45 1.34 -31.36
N TYR A 302 -18.27 0.65 -30.56
CA TYR A 302 -17.98 0.38 -29.16
C TYR A 302 -17.06 -0.85 -28.94
N ILE A 303 -16.97 -1.75 -29.92
CA ILE A 303 -16.23 -3.02 -29.77
C ILE A 303 -14.72 -2.80 -29.52
N PRO A 304 -13.99 -1.96 -30.29
CA PRO A 304 -12.57 -1.71 -30.06
C PRO A 304 -12.27 -1.26 -28.62
N SER A 305 -13.08 -0.36 -28.08
CA SER A 305 -12.90 0.19 -26.72
C SER A 305 -13.14 -0.85 -25.63
N ILE A 306 -14.15 -1.72 -25.78
CA ILE A 306 -14.40 -2.84 -24.86
C ILE A 306 -13.24 -3.84 -24.91
N VAL A 307 -12.79 -4.22 -26.12
CA VAL A 307 -11.67 -5.15 -26.29
C VAL A 307 -10.40 -4.57 -25.68
N TYR A 308 -10.11 -3.29 -25.93
CA TYR A 308 -8.95 -2.61 -25.37
C TYR A 308 -8.98 -2.58 -23.83
N ALA A 309 -10.13 -2.28 -23.22
CA ALA A 309 -10.28 -2.32 -21.77
C ALA A 309 -9.97 -3.70 -21.18
N VAL A 310 -10.44 -4.78 -21.80
CA VAL A 310 -10.15 -6.17 -21.36
C VAL A 310 -8.66 -6.51 -21.54
N VAL A 311 -8.06 -6.08 -22.66
CA VAL A 311 -6.63 -6.32 -22.94
C VAL A 311 -5.75 -5.60 -21.91
N ILE A 312 -6.06 -4.35 -21.57
CA ILE A 312 -5.29 -3.59 -20.57
C ILE A 312 -5.33 -4.28 -19.21
N GLU A 313 -6.49 -4.74 -18.76
CA GLU A 313 -6.61 -5.45 -17.48
C GLU A 313 -5.81 -6.76 -17.47
N ALA A 314 -5.89 -7.55 -18.56
CA ALA A 314 -5.11 -8.77 -18.70
C ALA A 314 -3.60 -8.51 -18.71
N VAL A 315 -3.16 -7.45 -19.39
CA VAL A 315 -1.76 -7.03 -19.48
C VAL A 315 -1.24 -6.52 -18.14
N ASN A 316 -2.03 -5.74 -17.38
CA ASN A 316 -1.69 -5.30 -16.02
C ASN A 316 -1.46 -6.49 -15.09
N LEU A 317 -2.37 -7.48 -15.13
CA LEU A 317 -2.24 -8.70 -14.33
C LEU A 317 -0.98 -9.50 -14.71
N LEU A 318 -0.73 -9.71 -16.01
CA LEU A 318 0.46 -10.42 -16.49
C LEU A 318 1.75 -9.70 -16.09
N TYR A 319 1.77 -8.37 -16.21
CA TYR A 319 2.92 -7.56 -15.82
C TYR A 319 3.18 -7.63 -14.32
N ARG A 320 2.13 -7.64 -13.47
CA ARG A 320 2.30 -7.80 -12.02
C ARG A 320 3.03 -9.09 -11.67
N TYR A 321 2.61 -10.22 -12.25
CA TYR A 321 3.30 -11.50 -12.06
C TYR A 321 4.77 -11.45 -12.55
N ALA A 322 5.02 -10.83 -13.70
CA ALA A 322 6.37 -10.66 -14.23
C ALA A 322 7.24 -9.76 -13.32
N ALA A 323 6.68 -8.66 -12.81
CA ALA A 323 7.37 -7.72 -11.93
C ALA A 323 7.70 -8.36 -10.56
N GLU A 324 6.79 -9.18 -10.01
CA GLU A 324 7.02 -9.96 -8.79
C GLU A 324 8.16 -10.97 -9.00
N PHE A 325 8.12 -11.74 -10.09
CA PHE A 325 9.18 -12.69 -10.43
C PHE A 325 10.54 -12.02 -10.62
N LEU A 326 10.57 -10.91 -11.36
CA LEU A 326 11.79 -10.15 -11.64
C LEU A 326 12.37 -9.54 -10.37
N THR A 327 11.52 -8.98 -9.50
CA THR A 327 11.96 -8.40 -8.22
C THR A 327 12.40 -9.48 -7.23
N GLU A 328 11.84 -10.68 -7.29
CA GLU A 328 12.34 -11.86 -6.56
C GLU A 328 13.76 -12.21 -7.03
N TRP A 329 13.96 -12.25 -8.36
CA TRP A 329 15.24 -12.58 -8.98
C TRP A 329 16.33 -11.53 -8.70
N GLU A 330 15.97 -10.25 -8.50
CA GLU A 330 16.89 -9.19 -8.06
C GLU A 330 17.52 -9.49 -6.68
N ASN A 331 16.90 -10.37 -5.88
CA ASN A 331 17.42 -10.85 -4.59
C ASN A 331 17.69 -9.70 -3.59
N HIS A 332 16.64 -8.94 -3.28
CA HIS A 332 16.67 -7.88 -2.26
C HIS A 332 16.86 -8.47 -0.86
N ARG A 333 17.70 -7.84 -0.03
CA ARG A 333 17.93 -8.32 1.34
C ARG A 333 16.73 -8.03 2.25
N ARG A 334 16.19 -6.82 2.19
CA ARG A 334 15.16 -6.32 3.10
C ARG A 334 13.79 -6.39 2.44
N GLU A 335 12.75 -6.65 3.23
CA GLU A 335 11.37 -6.67 2.72
C GLU A 335 10.94 -5.27 2.26
N SER A 336 11.28 -4.22 3.00
CA SER A 336 11.02 -2.83 2.58
C SER A 336 11.66 -2.48 1.23
N SER A 337 12.89 -2.93 0.97
CA SER A 337 13.57 -2.71 -0.31
C SER A 337 12.90 -3.47 -1.45
N TYR A 338 12.53 -4.73 -1.22
CA TYR A 338 11.79 -5.55 -2.19
C TYR A 338 10.48 -4.86 -2.58
N GLN A 339 9.67 -4.50 -1.58
CA GLN A 339 8.39 -3.83 -1.78
C GLN A 339 8.55 -2.51 -2.54
N ASN A 340 9.50 -1.65 -2.15
CA ASN A 340 9.73 -0.37 -2.84
C ASN A 340 10.07 -0.55 -4.33
N HIS A 341 10.87 -1.54 -4.70
CA HIS A 341 11.23 -1.80 -6.10
C HIS A 341 10.08 -2.45 -6.87
N LEU A 342 9.29 -3.31 -6.23
CA LEU A 342 8.08 -3.88 -6.82
C LEU A 342 7.04 -2.79 -7.09
N VAL A 343 6.76 -1.96 -6.08
CA VAL A 343 5.88 -0.79 -6.16
C VAL A 343 6.28 0.10 -7.33
N LEU A 344 7.57 0.45 -7.44
CA LEU A 344 8.04 1.32 -8.52
C LEU A 344 7.78 0.74 -9.91
N LYS A 345 8.07 -0.55 -10.13
CA LYS A 345 7.84 -1.20 -11.43
C LYS A 345 6.36 -1.22 -11.81
N VAL A 346 5.52 -1.70 -10.90
CA VAL A 346 4.08 -1.82 -11.12
C VAL A 346 3.44 -0.44 -11.28
N LEU A 347 3.87 0.55 -10.50
CA LEU A 347 3.38 1.92 -10.59
C LEU A 347 3.71 2.56 -11.94
N VAL A 348 4.96 2.48 -12.41
CA VAL A 348 5.35 3.07 -13.70
C VAL A 348 4.56 2.44 -14.84
N PHE A 349 4.37 1.12 -14.81
CA PHE A 349 3.61 0.42 -15.84
C PHE A 349 2.11 0.78 -15.83
N ASN A 350 1.46 0.76 -14.66
CA ASN A 350 0.05 1.11 -14.55
C ASN A 350 -0.19 2.59 -14.90
N PHE A 351 0.67 3.50 -14.43
CA PHE A 351 0.62 4.91 -14.82
C PHE A 351 0.64 5.05 -16.34
N PHE A 352 1.59 4.37 -16.99
CA PHE A 352 1.73 4.44 -18.43
C PHE A 352 0.52 3.87 -19.16
N ASN A 353 0.01 2.71 -18.76
CA ASN A 353 -1.16 2.09 -19.37
C ASN A 353 -2.43 2.93 -19.21
N CYS A 354 -2.58 3.62 -18.07
CA CYS A 354 -3.74 4.47 -17.83
C CYS A 354 -3.67 5.81 -18.58
N PHE A 355 -2.49 6.43 -18.66
CA PHE A 355 -2.36 7.81 -19.15
C PHE A 355 -1.79 7.94 -20.57
N ALA A 356 -1.17 6.90 -21.14
CA ALA A 356 -0.57 6.98 -22.48
C ALA A 356 -1.60 7.33 -23.57
N SER A 357 -2.79 6.74 -23.53
CA SER A 357 -3.87 7.04 -24.49
C SER A 357 -4.33 8.49 -24.37
N LEU A 358 -4.48 9.00 -23.15
CA LEU A 358 -4.83 10.40 -22.89
C LEU A 358 -3.73 11.35 -23.35
N PHE A 359 -2.46 11.03 -23.12
CA PHE A 359 -1.35 11.82 -23.65
C PHE A 359 -1.29 11.81 -25.18
N TYR A 360 -1.60 10.67 -25.80
CA TYR A 360 -1.68 10.57 -27.25
C TYR A 360 -2.81 11.44 -27.83
N ILE A 361 -4.02 11.36 -27.26
CA ILE A 361 -5.15 12.22 -27.66
C ILE A 361 -4.78 13.70 -27.48
N ALA A 362 -4.19 14.06 -26.32
CA ALA A 362 -3.84 15.42 -25.97
C ALA A 362 -2.77 16.04 -26.88
N PHE A 363 -1.66 15.34 -27.07
CA PHE A 363 -0.45 15.94 -27.66
C PHE A 363 -0.20 15.54 -29.11
N VAL A 364 -0.70 14.38 -29.54
CA VAL A 364 -0.56 13.90 -30.93
C VAL A 364 -1.80 14.24 -31.74
N MET A 365 -2.98 13.80 -31.30
CA MET A 365 -4.24 14.09 -32.04
C MET A 365 -4.73 15.53 -31.84
N GLN A 366 -4.40 16.14 -30.69
CA GLN A 366 -4.79 17.51 -30.33
C GLN A 366 -6.31 17.74 -30.30
N ASP A 367 -7.08 16.68 -30.04
CA ASP A 367 -8.54 16.74 -29.91
C ASP A 367 -8.94 16.87 -28.43
N MET A 368 -9.24 18.10 -28.02
CA MET A 368 -9.62 18.42 -26.64
C MET A 368 -11.01 17.88 -26.27
N LEU A 369 -11.91 17.74 -27.26
CA LEU A 369 -13.25 17.22 -27.02
C LEU A 369 -13.18 15.71 -26.76
N LEU A 370 -12.49 14.99 -27.65
CA LEU A 370 -12.22 13.56 -27.46
C LEU A 370 -11.49 13.33 -26.14
N LEU A 371 -10.49 14.14 -25.81
CA LEU A 371 -9.76 14.05 -24.54
C LEU A 371 -10.69 14.18 -23.33
N ARG A 372 -11.58 15.17 -23.33
CA ARG A 372 -12.58 15.36 -22.25
C ARG A 372 -13.51 14.16 -22.14
N GLN A 373 -14.00 13.64 -23.27
CA GLN A 373 -14.91 12.50 -23.31
C GLN A 373 -14.22 11.20 -22.86
N SER A 374 -13.02 10.91 -23.36
CA SER A 374 -12.23 9.74 -22.97
C SER A 374 -11.85 9.79 -21.50
N LEU A 375 -11.44 10.96 -20.99
CA LEU A 375 -11.12 11.15 -19.57
C LEU A 375 -12.34 10.91 -18.67
N ALA A 376 -13.49 11.50 -19.00
CA ALA A 376 -14.72 11.31 -18.25
C ALA A 376 -15.16 9.84 -18.29
N THR A 377 -15.10 9.21 -19.46
CA THR A 377 -15.47 7.80 -19.65
C THR A 377 -14.56 6.88 -18.85
N LEU A 378 -13.23 7.04 -18.96
CA LEU A 378 -12.26 6.22 -18.21
C LEU A 378 -12.44 6.38 -16.70
N LEU A 379 -12.59 7.62 -16.22
CA LEU A 379 -12.77 7.88 -14.80
C LEU A 379 -14.06 7.25 -14.29
N ILE A 380 -15.20 7.51 -14.92
CA ILE A 380 -16.52 7.01 -14.49
C ILE A 380 -16.57 5.48 -14.59
N THR A 381 -16.14 4.91 -15.72
CA THR A 381 -16.19 3.46 -15.93
C THR A 381 -15.27 2.72 -14.96
N SER A 382 -14.03 3.20 -14.77
CA SER A 382 -13.10 2.61 -13.81
C SER A 382 -13.64 2.69 -12.38
N GLN A 383 -14.20 3.83 -11.97
CA GLN A 383 -14.77 3.98 -10.61
C GLN A 383 -15.97 3.06 -10.41
N VAL A 384 -16.88 2.97 -11.39
CA VAL A 384 -18.05 2.09 -11.29
C VAL A 384 -17.61 0.63 -11.23
N LEU A 385 -16.67 0.20 -12.08
CA LEU A 385 -16.18 -1.18 -12.09
C LEU A 385 -15.45 -1.53 -10.79
N ASN A 386 -14.59 -0.64 -10.29
CA ASN A 386 -13.90 -0.81 -9.02
C ASN A 386 -14.91 -0.95 -7.88
N GLN A 387 -15.87 -0.03 -7.76
CA GLN A 387 -16.87 -0.12 -6.68
C GLN A 387 -17.75 -1.37 -6.77
N LEU A 388 -18.01 -1.87 -7.97
CA LEU A 388 -18.71 -3.16 -8.15
C LEU A 388 -17.84 -4.34 -7.69
N MET A 389 -16.55 -4.35 -8.03
CA MET A 389 -15.64 -5.43 -7.65
C MET A 389 -15.24 -5.39 -6.17
N GLU A 390 -15.16 -4.20 -5.58
CA GLU A 390 -14.65 -3.99 -4.23
C GLU A 390 -15.73 -3.96 -3.15
N ALA A 391 -16.84 -3.27 -3.40
CA ALA A 391 -17.93 -3.15 -2.43
C ALA A 391 -19.03 -4.16 -2.70
N PHE A 392 -19.54 -4.24 -3.94
CA PHE A 392 -20.74 -5.01 -4.25
C PHE A 392 -20.49 -6.52 -4.29
N LEU A 393 -19.49 -6.97 -5.03
CA LEU A 393 -19.20 -8.39 -5.21
C LEU A 393 -18.88 -9.08 -3.88
N PRO A 394 -18.02 -8.53 -3.00
CA PRO A 394 -17.71 -9.19 -1.75
C PRO A 394 -18.85 -9.10 -0.75
N TYR A 395 -19.62 -8.00 -0.71
CA TYR A 395 -20.85 -7.94 0.08
C TYR A 395 -21.87 -9.00 -0.37
N TRP A 396 -22.05 -9.19 -1.68
CA TRP A 396 -22.95 -10.20 -2.23
C TRP A 396 -22.46 -11.63 -1.92
N LEU A 397 -21.18 -11.91 -2.16
CA LEU A 397 -20.55 -13.20 -1.84
C LEU A 397 -20.61 -13.48 -0.34
N GLN A 398 -20.36 -12.47 0.50
CA GLN A 398 -20.46 -12.58 1.95
C GLN A 398 -21.91 -12.80 2.38
N ARG A 399 -22.89 -12.09 1.83
CA ARG A 399 -24.31 -12.32 2.14
C ARG A 399 -24.74 -13.73 1.77
N ARG A 400 -24.23 -14.28 0.66
CA ARG A 400 -24.46 -15.67 0.24
C ARG A 400 -23.76 -16.67 1.16
N ARG A 401 -22.50 -16.43 1.55
CA ARG A 401 -21.74 -17.21 2.54
C ARG A 401 -22.40 -17.17 3.91
N ASN A 402 -22.78 -15.99 4.42
CA ASN A 402 -23.51 -15.79 5.66
C ASN A 402 -24.88 -16.48 5.62
N LYS A 403 -25.61 -16.48 4.50
CA LYS A 403 -26.87 -17.25 4.40
C LYS A 403 -26.64 -18.76 4.46
N LYS A 404 -25.54 -19.27 3.89
CA LYS A 404 -25.13 -20.69 4.02
C LYS A 404 -24.62 -21.01 5.43
N MET A 405 -23.84 -20.13 6.03
CA MET A 405 -23.30 -20.26 7.39
C MET A 405 -24.39 -20.14 8.44
N ILE A 406 -25.26 -19.15 8.37
CA ILE A 406 -26.44 -19.01 9.24
C ILE A 406 -27.36 -20.23 9.10
N ARG A 407 -27.51 -20.82 7.90
CA ARG A 407 -28.22 -22.12 7.77
C ARG A 407 -27.49 -23.28 8.44
N LYS A 408 -26.15 -23.37 8.32
CA LYS A 408 -25.33 -24.38 9.01
C LYS A 408 -25.33 -24.20 10.53
N VAL A 409 -25.22 -22.96 10.98
CA VAL A 409 -25.23 -22.56 12.39
C VAL A 409 -26.62 -22.67 12.97
N LEU A 410 -27.72 -22.33 12.28
CA LEU A 410 -29.10 -22.62 12.73
C LEU A 410 -29.35 -24.13 12.83
N ARG A 411 -28.83 -24.93 11.88
CA ARG A 411 -28.84 -26.39 11.99
C ARG A 411 -28.04 -26.91 13.19
N ARG A 412 -26.98 -26.19 13.62
CA ARG A 412 -26.14 -26.55 14.79
C ARG A 412 -26.59 -25.90 16.11
N ARG A 413 -27.24 -24.73 16.08
CA ARG A 413 -27.79 -23.99 17.24
C ARG A 413 -29.08 -24.57 17.76
N ALA A 414 -29.70 -25.48 17.02
CA ALA A 414 -30.66 -26.41 17.62
C ALA A 414 -30.03 -27.29 18.71
N ILE A 415 -28.69 -27.26 18.88
CA ILE A 415 -27.96 -28.11 19.83
C ILE A 415 -27.29 -27.33 20.99
N GLU A 416 -26.89 -26.04 20.89
CA GLU A 416 -26.32 -25.33 22.07
C GLU A 416 -26.26 -23.79 21.91
N GLU A 417 -26.71 -23.05 22.94
CA GLU A 417 -26.55 -21.60 23.10
C GLU A 417 -25.23 -21.29 23.82
N LYS A 418 -24.15 -21.03 23.06
CA LYS A 418 -23.00 -20.26 23.53
C LYS A 418 -22.23 -19.69 22.34
N GLU A 419 -21.32 -18.76 22.61
CA GLU A 419 -20.43 -18.15 21.62
C GLU A 419 -19.84 -19.20 20.68
N LEU A 420 -19.62 -18.85 19.40
CA LEU A 420 -18.92 -19.72 18.46
C LEU A 420 -17.64 -20.23 19.14
N PRO A 421 -17.47 -21.55 19.34
CA PRO A 421 -16.28 -22.09 19.97
C PRO A 421 -15.03 -21.50 19.30
N LEU A 422 -14.00 -21.18 20.07
CA LEU A 422 -12.74 -20.63 19.55
C LEU A 422 -12.24 -21.39 18.31
N ALA A 423 -12.39 -22.72 18.32
CA ALA A 423 -12.14 -23.61 17.21
C ALA A 423 -12.84 -23.17 15.91
N GLU A 424 -14.15 -22.88 15.95
CA GLU A 424 -14.91 -22.47 14.77
C GLU A 424 -14.50 -21.07 14.29
N GLN A 425 -14.13 -20.18 15.21
CA GLN A 425 -13.55 -18.88 14.84
C GLN A 425 -12.24 -19.06 14.07
N VAL A 426 -11.29 -19.81 14.63
CA VAL A 426 -10.00 -20.07 13.99
C VAL A 426 -10.18 -20.65 12.58
N ARG A 427 -11.13 -21.58 12.41
CA ARG A 427 -11.47 -22.16 11.09
C ARG A 427 -11.97 -21.12 10.10
N LEU A 428 -12.94 -20.31 10.52
CA LEU A 428 -13.51 -19.28 9.65
C LEU A 428 -12.47 -18.26 9.25
N GLU A 429 -11.62 -17.84 10.19
CA GLU A 429 -10.55 -16.88 9.89
C GLU A 429 -9.44 -17.49 9.05
N ALA A 430 -9.09 -18.77 9.23
CA ALA A 430 -8.11 -19.48 8.41
C ALA A 430 -8.52 -19.53 6.91
N ASP A 431 -9.82 -19.64 6.63
CA ASP A 431 -10.40 -19.68 5.28
C ASP A 431 -10.58 -18.28 4.64
N MET A 432 -10.39 -17.20 5.40
CA MET A 432 -10.46 -15.84 4.85
C MET A 432 -9.24 -15.52 3.97
N SER A 433 -9.40 -14.58 3.04
CA SER A 433 -8.27 -14.08 2.24
C SER A 433 -7.29 -13.31 3.11
N THR A 434 -6.01 -13.40 2.78
CA THR A 434 -4.97 -12.58 3.42
C THR A 434 -4.96 -11.20 2.77
N TYR A 435 -4.90 -10.15 3.58
CA TYR A 435 -4.67 -8.80 3.08
C TYR A 435 -3.21 -8.67 2.60
N LEU A 436 -3.00 -8.40 1.32
CA LEU A 436 -1.67 -8.36 0.68
C LEU A 436 -0.92 -7.04 0.90
N GLY A 437 -1.51 -6.11 1.66
CA GLY A 437 -0.94 -4.81 1.98
C GLY A 437 -1.67 -3.67 1.27
N THR A 438 -1.32 -2.44 1.63
CA THR A 438 -1.98 -1.20 1.16
C THR A 438 -1.56 -0.78 -0.25
N PHE A 439 -0.86 -1.64 -1.01
CA PHE A 439 -0.29 -1.26 -2.30
C PHE A 439 -1.38 -0.91 -3.32
N ASP A 440 -2.32 -1.82 -3.53
CA ASP A 440 -3.41 -1.64 -4.50
C ASP A 440 -4.30 -0.45 -4.08
N ASP A 441 -4.57 -0.30 -2.78
CA ASP A 441 -5.36 0.81 -2.24
C ASP A 441 -4.69 2.19 -2.45
N TYR A 442 -3.37 2.32 -2.25
CA TYR A 442 -2.65 3.57 -2.57
C TYR A 442 -2.51 3.80 -4.08
N LEU A 443 -2.38 2.73 -4.88
CA LEU A 443 -2.30 2.81 -6.33
C LEU A 443 -3.57 3.44 -6.91
N GLU A 444 -4.74 3.06 -6.40
CA GLU A 444 -6.01 3.66 -6.79
C GLU A 444 -6.01 5.18 -6.55
N LEU A 445 -5.68 5.61 -5.32
CA LEU A 445 -5.60 7.04 -4.98
C LEU A 445 -4.58 7.78 -5.83
N PHE A 446 -3.47 7.14 -6.17
CA PHE A 446 -2.45 7.70 -7.05
C PHE A 446 -2.96 7.92 -8.48
N LEU A 447 -3.67 6.95 -9.07
CA LEU A 447 -4.26 7.10 -10.40
C LEU A 447 -5.37 8.16 -10.40
N LEU A 448 -6.22 8.18 -9.38
CA LEU A 448 -7.24 9.22 -9.18
C LEU A 448 -6.64 10.62 -9.10
N PHE A 449 -5.56 10.79 -8.34
CA PHE A 449 -4.82 12.05 -8.30
C PHE A 449 -4.24 12.43 -9.66
N GLY A 450 -3.77 11.46 -10.44
CA GLY A 450 -3.30 11.68 -11.80
C GLY A 450 -4.38 12.24 -12.72
N TYR A 451 -5.58 11.67 -12.71
CA TYR A 451 -6.71 12.17 -13.52
C TYR A 451 -7.08 13.61 -13.16
N VAL A 452 -7.06 13.96 -11.87
CA VAL A 452 -7.37 15.32 -11.40
C VAL A 452 -6.26 16.32 -11.71
N SER A 453 -5.00 15.95 -11.47
CA SER A 453 -3.87 16.88 -11.56
C SER A 453 -3.34 17.07 -12.98
N LEU A 454 -3.22 16.01 -13.78
CA LEU A 454 -2.63 16.07 -15.12
C LEU A 454 -3.52 16.83 -16.12
N PHE A 455 -4.83 16.62 -16.06
CA PHE A 455 -5.80 17.14 -17.05
C PHE A 455 -6.76 18.16 -16.46
N SER A 456 -6.30 18.87 -15.43
CA SER A 456 -7.13 19.78 -14.63
C SER A 456 -7.74 20.92 -15.46
N CYS A 457 -7.03 21.41 -16.48
CA CYS A 457 -7.52 22.48 -17.36
C CYS A 457 -8.59 22.03 -18.37
N ILE A 458 -8.74 20.73 -18.62
CA ILE A 458 -9.69 20.19 -19.62
C ILE A 458 -10.97 19.70 -18.95
N TYR A 459 -10.85 19.03 -17.80
CA TYR A 459 -11.99 18.46 -17.10
C TYR A 459 -12.01 18.80 -15.61
N PRO A 460 -12.38 20.05 -15.24
CA PRO A 460 -12.47 20.49 -13.85
C PRO A 460 -13.39 19.63 -12.97
N LEU A 461 -14.38 18.96 -13.56
CA LEU A 461 -15.32 18.09 -12.86
C LEU A 461 -14.69 16.79 -12.37
N ALA A 462 -13.47 16.43 -12.82
CA ALA A 462 -12.74 15.25 -12.36
C ALA A 462 -12.67 15.20 -10.83
N ALA A 463 -12.34 16.32 -10.18
CA ALA A 463 -12.20 16.40 -8.73
C ALA A 463 -13.51 16.06 -8.00
N VAL A 464 -14.67 16.42 -8.56
CA VAL A 464 -15.98 16.09 -7.97
C VAL A 464 -16.19 14.58 -7.99
N LEU A 465 -15.92 13.93 -9.13
CA LEU A 465 -16.05 12.48 -9.26
C LEU A 465 -15.10 11.73 -8.33
N VAL A 466 -13.86 12.20 -8.20
CA VAL A 466 -12.88 11.61 -7.28
C VAL A 466 -13.31 11.79 -5.82
N VAL A 467 -13.82 12.96 -5.42
CA VAL A 467 -14.33 13.16 -4.05
C VAL A 467 -15.49 12.23 -3.74
N LEU A 468 -16.43 12.07 -4.68
CA LEU A 468 -17.55 11.12 -4.52
C LEU A 468 -17.06 9.68 -4.41
N ASN A 469 -16.10 9.29 -5.24
CA ASN A 469 -15.49 7.96 -5.15
C ASN A 469 -14.79 7.75 -3.80
N ASN A 470 -13.96 8.70 -3.36
CA ASN A 470 -13.23 8.53 -2.10
C ASN A 470 -14.19 8.48 -0.89
N ILE A 471 -15.33 9.17 -0.94
CA ILE A 471 -16.36 9.05 0.10
C ILE A 471 -16.88 7.61 0.15
N THR A 472 -17.20 6.97 -0.98
CA THR A 472 -17.59 5.55 -0.99
C THR A 472 -16.44 4.65 -0.58
N GLU A 473 -15.21 5.02 -0.95
CA GLU A 473 -14.00 4.25 -0.69
C GLU A 473 -13.70 4.10 0.81
N VAL A 474 -13.89 5.17 1.57
CA VAL A 474 -13.75 5.14 3.03
C VAL A 474 -14.63 4.03 3.65
N TYR A 475 -15.84 3.82 3.11
CA TYR A 475 -16.77 2.82 3.61
C TYR A 475 -16.52 1.42 3.04
N SER A 476 -16.18 1.29 1.75
CA SER A 476 -15.86 0.00 1.11
C SER A 476 -14.63 -0.62 1.76
N ASP A 477 -13.56 0.14 1.94
CA ASP A 477 -12.30 -0.32 2.54
C ASP A 477 -12.45 -0.69 4.01
N ALA A 478 -13.16 0.14 4.79
CA ALA A 478 -13.46 -0.17 6.18
C ALA A 478 -14.24 -1.50 6.29
N PHE A 479 -15.20 -1.73 5.40
CA PHE A 479 -15.93 -2.99 5.33
C PHE A 479 -15.02 -4.16 4.93
N LYS A 480 -14.17 -3.97 3.91
CA LYS A 480 -13.20 -4.93 3.38
C LYS A 480 -12.32 -5.48 4.50
N MET A 481 -11.73 -4.58 5.27
CA MET A 481 -10.84 -4.87 6.40
C MET A 481 -11.55 -5.52 7.59
N CYS A 482 -12.83 -5.19 7.83
CA CYS A 482 -13.58 -5.73 8.97
C CYS A 482 -14.24 -7.10 8.71
N LYS A 483 -14.42 -7.49 7.44
CA LYS A 483 -15.33 -8.60 7.11
C LYS A 483 -14.84 -9.59 6.05
N LEU A 484 -13.88 -9.20 5.21
CA LEU A 484 -13.44 -10.03 4.08
C LEU A 484 -12.07 -10.65 4.34
N PHE A 485 -11.14 -9.86 4.88
CA PHE A 485 -9.78 -10.28 5.11
C PHE A 485 -9.55 -10.81 6.52
N LYS A 486 -8.52 -11.65 6.64
CA LYS A 486 -7.82 -11.90 7.92
C LYS A 486 -7.31 -10.58 8.48
N ARG A 487 -7.22 -10.51 9.81
CA ARG A 487 -6.55 -9.40 10.48
C ARG A 487 -5.10 -9.34 9.97
N PRO A 488 -4.64 -8.22 9.38
CA PRO A 488 -3.23 -8.06 9.09
C PRO A 488 -2.44 -7.91 10.38
N PHE A 489 -1.19 -8.34 10.37
CA PHE A 489 -0.28 -7.97 11.46
C PHE A 489 -0.05 -6.46 11.44
N ALA A 490 -0.07 -5.83 12.62
CA ALA A 490 0.26 -4.43 12.76
C ALA A 490 1.71 -4.19 12.33
N ASP A 491 1.90 -3.34 11.32
CA ASP A 491 3.22 -2.95 10.85
C ASP A 491 3.47 -1.46 11.21
N PRO A 492 4.44 -1.16 12.08
CA PRO A 492 4.72 0.20 12.52
C PRO A 492 5.23 1.06 11.35
N ALA A 493 4.53 2.16 11.07
CA ALA A 493 4.86 3.07 9.99
C ALA A 493 4.93 4.52 10.47
N GLY A 494 5.88 5.29 9.94
CA GLY A 494 6.06 6.72 10.23
C GLY A 494 5.70 7.65 9.07
N SER A 495 5.36 7.08 7.90
CA SER A 495 5.02 7.81 6.67
C SER A 495 4.38 6.84 5.67
N ILE A 496 3.73 7.36 4.61
CA ILE A 496 3.22 6.57 3.48
C ILE A 496 4.32 5.95 2.59
N GLY A 497 5.60 6.26 2.86
CA GLY A 497 6.75 5.63 2.20
C GLY A 497 6.98 6.15 0.78
N VAL A 498 7.19 5.25 -0.18
CA VAL A 498 7.50 5.58 -1.58
C VAL A 498 6.36 6.34 -2.26
N TRP A 499 5.13 6.16 -1.77
CA TRP A 499 3.96 6.87 -2.31
C TRP A 499 4.11 8.39 -2.24
N GLN A 500 4.75 8.93 -1.20
CA GLN A 500 5.01 10.38 -1.13
C GLN A 500 5.77 10.88 -2.36
N LEU A 501 6.86 10.20 -2.71
CA LEU A 501 7.67 10.52 -3.88
C LEU A 501 6.85 10.34 -5.18
N ALA A 502 6.01 9.33 -5.26
CA ALA A 502 5.14 9.11 -6.42
C ALA A 502 4.17 10.28 -6.61
N PHE A 503 3.42 10.67 -5.57
CA PHE A 503 2.49 11.80 -5.61
C PHE A 503 3.19 13.15 -5.93
N GLU A 504 4.38 13.38 -5.40
CA GLU A 504 5.19 14.55 -5.74
C GLU A 504 5.63 14.53 -7.21
N THR A 505 6.06 13.38 -7.72
CA THR A 505 6.51 13.22 -9.11
C THR A 505 5.38 13.49 -10.10
N ILE A 506 4.21 12.89 -9.89
CA ILE A 506 3.04 13.14 -10.77
C ILE A 506 2.58 14.60 -10.67
N SER A 507 2.72 15.24 -9.51
CA SER A 507 2.44 16.67 -9.35
C SER A 507 3.44 17.57 -10.09
N VAL A 508 4.68 17.13 -10.30
CA VAL A 508 5.64 17.82 -11.18
C VAL A 508 5.27 17.60 -12.65
N ILE A 509 4.96 16.37 -13.05
CA ILE A 509 4.50 16.05 -14.41
C ILE A 509 3.24 16.86 -14.75
N ALA A 510 2.33 17.04 -13.80
CA ALA A 510 1.12 17.84 -13.96
C ALA A 510 1.42 19.30 -14.35
N VAL A 511 2.48 19.92 -13.83
CA VAL A 511 2.86 21.28 -14.24
C VAL A 511 3.19 21.31 -15.73
N VAL A 512 4.02 20.37 -16.19
CA VAL A 512 4.42 20.24 -17.60
C VAL A 512 3.20 19.99 -18.47
N THR A 513 2.35 19.03 -18.10
CA THR A 513 1.14 18.67 -18.85
C THR A 513 0.17 19.84 -18.99
N ASN A 514 -0.18 20.52 -17.89
CA ASN A 514 -1.12 21.64 -17.95
C ASN A 514 -0.52 22.82 -18.73
N CYS A 515 0.77 23.13 -18.59
CA CYS A 515 1.40 24.21 -19.37
C CYS A 515 1.40 23.89 -20.87
N ALA A 516 1.70 22.65 -21.25
CA ALA A 516 1.66 22.22 -22.65
C ALA A 516 0.23 22.29 -23.23
N LEU A 517 -0.78 21.80 -22.50
CA LEU A 517 -2.18 21.88 -22.90
C LEU A 517 -2.65 23.33 -23.07
N ILE A 518 -2.26 24.20 -22.14
CA ILE A 518 -2.49 25.65 -22.18
C ILE A 518 -1.87 26.24 -23.44
N GLY A 519 -0.59 25.99 -23.71
CA GLY A 519 0.10 26.54 -24.89
C GLY A 519 -0.44 26.02 -26.23
N MET A 520 -1.08 24.85 -26.25
CA MET A 520 -1.66 24.26 -27.46
C MET A 520 -3.08 24.74 -27.77
N SER A 521 -3.70 25.50 -26.86
CA SER A 521 -5.06 25.98 -27.06
C SER A 521 -5.16 26.96 -28.25
N PRO A 522 -6.30 26.98 -28.97
CA PRO A 522 -6.52 27.93 -30.05
C PRO A 522 -6.39 29.39 -29.60
N GLN A 523 -6.78 29.69 -28.37
CA GLN A 523 -6.76 31.05 -27.83
C GLN A 523 -5.34 31.57 -27.58
N VAL A 524 -4.42 30.72 -27.10
CA VAL A 524 -3.00 31.15 -26.94
C VAL A 524 -2.30 31.24 -28.27
N LYS A 525 -2.57 30.28 -29.17
CA LYS A 525 -2.06 30.34 -30.55
C LYS A 525 -2.47 31.64 -31.24
N ALA A 526 -3.66 32.18 -30.95
CA ALA A 526 -4.12 33.46 -31.50
C ALA A 526 -3.29 34.67 -31.02
N TYR A 527 -2.66 34.64 -29.85
CA TYR A 527 -1.75 35.71 -29.40
C TYR A 527 -0.39 35.67 -30.11
N PHE A 528 0.00 34.53 -30.69
CA PHE A 528 1.27 34.33 -31.39
C PHE A 528 1.06 33.78 -32.82
N PRO A 529 0.37 34.52 -33.71
CA PRO A 529 -0.05 33.99 -35.01
C PRO A 529 1.13 33.74 -35.97
N GLU A 530 2.23 34.48 -35.84
CA GLU A 530 3.34 34.44 -36.81
C GLU A 530 4.53 33.58 -36.36
N SER A 531 4.65 33.23 -35.08
CA SER A 531 5.84 32.53 -34.57
C SER A 531 5.51 31.45 -33.54
N ALA A 532 5.53 30.19 -34.01
CA ALA A 532 5.44 29.02 -33.14
C ALA A 532 6.61 28.93 -32.14
N THR A 533 7.79 29.41 -32.52
CA THR A 533 8.97 29.41 -31.64
C THR A 533 8.77 30.32 -30.43
N GLN A 534 8.18 31.51 -30.62
CA GLN A 534 7.89 32.42 -29.51
C GLN A 534 6.85 31.82 -28.56
N LEU A 535 5.80 31.17 -29.10
CA LEU A 535 4.80 30.46 -28.30
C LEU A 535 5.43 29.37 -27.41
N ILE A 536 6.32 28.54 -27.98
CA ILE A 536 7.00 27.48 -27.23
C ILE A 536 7.90 28.09 -26.15
N LEU A 537 8.69 29.11 -26.48
CA LEU A 537 9.56 29.78 -25.50
C LEU A 537 8.77 30.39 -24.34
N TRP A 538 7.64 31.05 -24.62
CA TRP A 538 6.77 31.60 -23.59
C TRP A 538 6.14 30.50 -22.72
N THR A 539 5.68 29.42 -23.34
CA THR A 539 5.09 28.27 -22.62
C THR A 539 6.12 27.63 -21.68
N VAL A 540 7.35 27.39 -22.17
CA VAL A 540 8.45 26.84 -21.37
C VAL A 540 8.88 27.81 -20.27
N ALA A 541 8.90 29.11 -20.54
CA ALA A 541 9.23 30.11 -19.52
C ALA A 541 8.20 30.12 -18.37
N VAL A 542 6.90 30.08 -18.69
CA VAL A 542 5.83 29.97 -17.68
C VAL A 542 5.94 28.66 -16.90
N GLU A 543 6.23 27.57 -17.58
CA GLU A 543 6.43 26.25 -16.96
C GLU A 543 7.59 26.26 -15.96
N HIS A 544 8.76 26.80 -16.33
CA HIS A 544 9.90 26.94 -15.40
C HIS A 544 9.60 27.86 -14.22
N LEU A 545 8.83 28.94 -14.43
CA LEU A 545 8.39 29.83 -13.34
C LEU A 545 7.48 29.09 -12.35
N LEU A 546 6.53 28.29 -12.85
CA LEU A 546 5.63 27.50 -12.02
C LEU A 546 6.37 26.37 -11.28
N LEU A 547 7.32 25.69 -11.94
CA LEU A 547 8.19 24.72 -11.27
C LEU A 547 9.07 25.37 -10.21
N GLY A 548 9.68 26.52 -10.51
CA GLY A 548 10.46 27.29 -9.55
C GLY A 548 9.63 27.67 -8.33
N PHE A 549 8.42 28.20 -8.56
CA PHE A 549 7.48 28.53 -7.49
C PHE A 549 7.06 27.30 -6.66
N LYS A 550 6.79 26.17 -7.33
CA LYS A 550 6.50 24.89 -6.68
C LYS A 550 7.62 24.43 -5.75
N PHE A 551 8.87 24.41 -6.22
CA PHE A 551 10.01 24.00 -5.41
C PHE A 551 10.27 24.99 -4.25
N ILE A 552 10.05 26.29 -4.47
CA ILE A 552 10.11 27.29 -3.39
C ILE A 552 9.04 27.02 -2.34
N LEU A 553 7.79 26.76 -2.73
CA LEU A 553 6.72 26.42 -1.79
C LEU A 553 7.03 25.14 -1.00
N ALA A 554 7.49 24.09 -1.67
CA ALA A 554 7.91 22.84 -1.04
C ALA A 554 9.05 23.06 -0.03
N PHE A 555 9.99 23.97 -0.33
CA PHE A 555 11.06 24.33 0.58
C PHE A 555 10.59 25.20 1.75
N LEU A 556 9.66 26.13 1.51
CA LEU A 556 9.15 27.06 2.52
C LEU A 556 8.27 26.39 3.57
N ILE A 557 7.52 25.36 3.18
CA ILE A 557 6.64 24.61 4.08
C ILE A 557 7.46 23.49 4.73
N PRO A 558 7.82 23.57 6.02
CA PRO A 558 8.64 22.52 6.60
C PRO A 558 7.82 21.24 6.80
N ASP A 559 8.41 20.09 6.42
CA ASP A 559 7.81 18.75 6.53
C ASP A 559 7.31 18.41 7.94
N VAL A 560 8.03 18.87 8.99
CA VAL A 560 7.69 18.59 10.39
C VAL A 560 7.26 19.88 11.11
N PRO A 561 6.08 19.91 11.76
CA PRO A 561 5.62 21.05 12.53
C PRO A 561 6.60 21.49 13.63
N LYS A 562 6.65 22.80 13.91
CA LYS A 562 7.60 23.40 14.88
C LYS A 562 7.54 22.74 16.25
N HIS A 563 6.34 22.50 16.79
CA HIS A 563 6.18 21.91 18.11
C HIS A 563 6.74 20.48 18.18
N ILE A 564 6.62 19.69 17.11
CA ILE A 564 7.19 18.34 17.03
C ILE A 564 8.71 18.40 16.90
N ARG A 565 9.24 19.29 16.05
CA ARG A 565 10.69 19.48 15.92
C ARG A 565 11.35 19.82 17.25
N VAL A 566 10.71 20.68 18.06
CA VAL A 566 11.21 21.01 19.40
C VAL A 566 11.21 19.77 20.30
N LYS A 567 10.13 18.98 20.32
CA LYS A 567 10.08 17.74 21.12
C LYS A 567 11.10 16.70 20.66
N LEU A 568 11.33 16.54 19.36
CA LEU A 568 12.37 15.66 18.82
C LEU A 568 13.77 16.12 19.25
N ALA A 569 14.03 17.43 19.16
CA ALA A 569 15.30 18.00 19.60
C ALA A 569 15.53 17.85 21.11
N GLN A 570 14.47 17.93 21.93
CA GLN A 570 14.54 17.65 23.36
C GLN A 570 14.95 16.20 23.64
N ILE A 571 14.30 15.23 22.98
CA ILE A 571 14.63 13.79 23.11
C ILE A 571 16.09 13.54 22.70
N GLU A 572 16.54 14.14 21.60
CA GLU A 572 17.92 14.01 21.15
C GLU A 572 18.91 14.62 22.15
N PHE A 573 18.62 15.81 22.66
CA PHE A 573 19.43 16.47 23.69
C PHE A 573 19.55 15.62 24.96
N GLU A 574 18.44 15.09 25.48
CA GLU A 574 18.41 14.22 26.65
C GLU A 574 19.23 12.94 26.42
N SER A 575 19.15 12.36 25.21
CA SER A 575 19.94 11.17 24.86
C SER A 575 21.45 11.45 24.86
N LEU A 576 21.86 12.62 24.37
CA LEU A 576 23.26 13.06 24.37
C LEU A 576 23.75 13.38 25.79
N GLU A 577 22.91 13.98 26.62
CA GLU A 577 23.25 14.26 28.02
C GLU A 577 23.43 12.96 28.82
N ALA A 578 22.54 11.98 28.62
CA ALA A 578 22.66 10.66 29.21
C ALA A 578 23.96 9.95 28.78
N LEU A 579 24.34 10.06 27.50
CA LEU A 579 25.60 9.52 26.98
C LEU A 579 26.81 10.21 27.64
N LYS A 580 26.81 11.54 27.73
CA LYS A 580 27.88 12.30 28.41
C LYS A 580 28.04 11.87 29.86
N LYS A 581 26.94 11.69 30.60
CA LYS A 581 26.94 11.19 31.98
C LYS A 581 27.57 9.79 32.08
N LYS A 582 27.19 8.87 31.17
CA LYS A 582 27.78 7.52 31.11
C LYS A 582 29.29 7.55 30.81
N VAL A 583 29.72 8.34 29.83
CA VAL A 583 31.16 8.45 29.48
C VAL A 583 31.96 9.03 30.64
N LYS A 584 31.44 10.07 31.30
CA LYS A 584 32.10 10.67 32.48
C LYS A 584 32.24 9.65 33.62
N HIS A 585 31.19 8.86 33.87
CA HIS A 585 31.22 7.80 34.87
C HIS A 585 32.25 6.72 34.52
N LEU A 586 32.28 6.24 33.27
CA LEU A 586 33.28 5.28 32.77
C LEU A 586 34.71 5.80 32.92
N LEU A 587 34.97 7.06 32.58
CA LEU A 587 36.28 7.68 32.76
C LEU A 587 36.69 7.77 34.23
N MET A 588 35.74 8.05 35.14
CA MET A 588 35.99 8.08 36.57
C MET A 588 36.34 6.69 37.11
N VAL A 589 35.56 5.66 36.74
CA VAL A 589 35.84 4.25 37.09
C VAL A 589 37.20 3.80 36.55
N PHE A 590 37.54 4.15 35.31
CA PHE A 590 38.84 3.82 34.72
C PHE A 590 40.00 4.47 35.47
N LYS A 591 39.87 5.76 35.86
CA LYS A 591 40.88 6.46 36.68
C LYS A 591 41.04 5.85 38.07
N LEU A 592 39.95 5.39 38.70
CA LEU A 592 39.99 4.72 40.00
C LEU A 592 40.65 3.34 39.92
N ASN A 593 40.28 2.51 38.93
CA ASN A 593 40.90 1.19 38.72
C ASN A 593 42.39 1.29 38.40
N ARG A 594 42.82 2.31 37.64
CA ARG A 594 44.24 2.53 37.39
C ARG A 594 45.01 2.88 38.67
N LYS A 595 44.46 3.75 39.52
CA LYS A 595 45.08 4.09 40.81
C LYS A 595 45.14 2.90 41.78
N GLY A 596 44.16 1.99 41.74
CA GLY A 596 44.16 0.77 42.55
C GLY A 596 45.03 -0.38 42.02
N SER A 597 45.56 -0.27 40.79
CA SER A 597 46.53 -1.21 40.22
C SER A 597 47.98 -0.71 40.35
N GLU A 598 48.17 0.60 40.62
CA GLU A 598 49.47 1.23 40.86
C GLU A 598 49.81 1.29 42.37
N ALA A 599 48.88 0.92 43.25
CA ALA A 599 49.05 0.73 44.70
C ALA A 599 48.99 -0.76 45.04
#